data_AF-A0A3M2V889-F1
#
_entry.id   AF-A0A3M2V889-F1
#
_cell.length_a   1.000
_cell.length_b   1.000
_cell.length_c   1.000
_cell.angle_alpha   90.00
_cell.angle_beta   90.00
_cell.angle_gamma   90.00
#
_symmetry.space_group_name_H-M   'P 1'
#
loop_
_entity.id
_entity.type
_entity.pdbx_description
1 polymer ?
#
loop_
_entity_poly.entity_id
_entity_poly.type
_entity_poly.pdbx_seq_one_letter_code
_entity_poly.pdbx_strand_id
1 'polypeptide(L)'
;MRMNRRSIILIGGPDAGKTNYVARLWHALNANEGALHAVEIPADISFVEDMIAHLFEGKFAPRSHLTEDSRRDFVISVAAAQGGPTTELVIPDNSGELWRNAVLSSEIGIEWMEELRRADGAVLFVRVLSNLNEQPLDWVTAGKLLGDLGVDEDRSGL
;
A
#
# COMPACT_ATOMS: atom_id res chain seq x y z
N MET A 1 -6.11 -9.06 -29.51
CA MET A 1 -7.04 -9.04 -28.35
C MET A 1 -6.39 -8.16 -27.29
N ARG A 2 -6.99 -7.03 -26.88
CA ARG A 2 -6.41 -6.20 -25.80
C ARG A 2 -6.58 -6.98 -24.50
N MET A 3 -5.48 -7.34 -23.84
CA MET A 3 -5.54 -7.86 -22.47
C MET A 3 -6.09 -6.75 -21.57
N ASN A 4 -7.07 -7.07 -20.73
CA ASN A 4 -7.57 -6.15 -19.73
C ASN A 4 -6.53 -6.09 -18.59
N ARG A 5 -5.79 -4.99 -18.53
CA ARG A 5 -4.85 -4.71 -17.44
C ARG A 5 -5.62 -4.07 -16.29
N ARG A 6 -5.56 -4.65 -15.09
CA ARG A 6 -6.18 -4.10 -13.88
C ARG A 6 -5.11 -3.74 -12.87
N SER A 7 -4.96 -2.47 -12.57
CA SER A 7 -3.93 -2.03 -11.62
C SER A 7 -4.52 -1.87 -10.22
N ILE A 8 -3.86 -2.46 -9.21
CA ILE A 8 -4.23 -2.31 -7.81
C ILE A 8 -3.03 -1.75 -7.05
N ILE A 9 -3.19 -0.55 -6.50
CA ILE A 9 -2.10 0.10 -5.76
C ILE A 9 -2.15 -0.31 -4.29
N LEU A 10 -1.00 -0.63 -3.70
CA LEU A 10 -0.86 -0.82 -2.26
C LEU A 10 -0.49 0.52 -1.62
N ILE A 11 -1.26 0.98 -0.64
CA ILE A 11 -1.02 2.24 0.05
C ILE A 11 -0.73 1.95 1.51
N GLY A 12 0.29 2.58 2.09
CA GLY A 12 0.56 2.46 3.52
C GLY A 12 1.95 2.95 3.89
N GLY A 13 2.09 3.41 5.14
CA GLY A 13 3.37 3.91 5.65
C GLY A 13 4.47 2.83 5.72
N PRO A 14 5.67 3.22 6.19
CA PRO A 14 6.75 2.29 6.47
C PRO A 14 6.29 1.18 7.41
N ASP A 15 6.79 -0.03 7.20
CA ASP A 15 6.51 -1.21 8.02
C ASP A 15 5.01 -1.59 8.16
N ALA A 16 4.13 -1.07 7.30
CA ALA A 16 2.70 -1.40 7.31
C ALA A 16 2.38 -2.83 6.84
N GLY A 17 3.38 -3.59 6.42
CA GLY A 17 3.24 -5.00 6.01
C GLY A 17 3.02 -5.24 4.51
N LYS A 18 3.12 -4.20 3.66
CA LYS A 18 2.95 -4.29 2.20
C LYS A 18 3.81 -5.41 1.59
N THR A 19 5.11 -5.39 1.84
CA THR A 19 6.10 -6.38 1.36
C THR A 19 5.72 -7.81 1.74
N ASN A 20 5.34 -8.05 3.01
CA ASN A 20 4.91 -9.38 3.46
C ASN A 20 3.60 -9.82 2.81
N TYR A 21 2.67 -8.88 2.61
CA TYR A 21 1.41 -9.18 1.93
C TYR A 21 1.65 -9.63 0.49
N VAL A 22 2.51 -8.93 -0.27
CA VAL A 22 2.85 -9.29 -1.65
C VAL A 22 3.43 -10.70 -1.74
N ALA A 23 4.38 -11.02 -0.87
CA ALA A 23 5.00 -12.35 -0.86
C ALA A 23 3.99 -13.47 -0.52
N ARG A 24 3.08 -13.23 0.43
CA ARG A 24 1.98 -14.18 0.74
C ARG A 24 0.96 -14.29 -0.38
N LEU A 25 0.61 -13.17 -1.01
CA LEU A 25 -0.32 -13.13 -2.13
C LEU A 25 0.24 -13.94 -3.31
N TRP A 26 1.50 -13.73 -3.66
CA TRP A 26 2.16 -14.51 -4.71
C TRP A 26 2.17 -16.00 -4.37
N HIS A 27 2.53 -16.37 -3.13
CA HIS A 27 2.52 -17.76 -2.70
C HIS A 27 1.13 -18.40 -2.90
N ALA A 28 0.06 -17.74 -2.46
CA ALA A 28 -1.31 -18.23 -2.61
C ALA A 28 -1.76 -18.32 -4.08
N LEU A 29 -1.41 -17.32 -4.91
CA LEU A 29 -1.71 -17.31 -6.35
C LEU A 29 -1.00 -18.45 -7.08
N ASN A 30 0.27 -18.71 -6.73
CA ASN A 30 1.09 -19.75 -7.34
C ASN A 30 0.71 -21.16 -6.87
N ALA A 31 0.27 -21.29 -5.62
CA ALA A 31 -0.24 -22.55 -5.07
C ALA A 31 -1.65 -22.91 -5.58
N ASN A 32 -2.34 -21.99 -6.27
CA ASN A 32 -3.71 -22.16 -6.76
C ASN A 32 -4.71 -22.54 -5.64
N GLU A 33 -4.54 -21.93 -4.45
CA GLU A 33 -5.33 -22.21 -3.25
C GLU A 33 -6.55 -21.27 -3.09
N GLY A 34 -6.68 -20.27 -3.96
CA GLY A 34 -7.68 -19.21 -3.86
C GLY A 34 -8.68 -19.16 -5.03
N ALA A 35 -9.56 -18.16 -4.97
CA ALA A 35 -10.49 -17.84 -6.07
C ALA A 35 -9.80 -17.25 -7.30
N LEU A 36 -8.55 -16.78 -7.14
CA LEU A 36 -7.66 -16.34 -8.21
C LEU A 36 -6.40 -17.20 -8.19
N HIS A 37 -5.83 -17.45 -9.36
CA HIS A 37 -4.57 -18.15 -9.52
C HIS A 37 -3.68 -17.48 -10.57
N ALA A 38 -2.37 -17.68 -10.43
CA ALA A 38 -1.40 -17.26 -11.42
C ALA A 38 -1.56 -18.12 -12.69
N VAL A 39 -1.65 -17.46 -13.84
CA VAL A 39 -1.72 -18.12 -15.16
C VAL A 39 -0.33 -18.52 -15.65
N GLU A 40 0.66 -17.68 -15.32
CA GLU A 40 2.06 -17.86 -15.67
C GLU A 40 2.94 -17.35 -14.54
N ILE A 41 4.16 -17.89 -14.46
CA ILE A 41 5.19 -17.37 -13.56
C ILE A 41 5.80 -16.13 -14.23
N PRO A 42 5.82 -14.96 -13.56
CA PRO A 42 6.46 -13.77 -14.10
C PRO A 42 7.93 -14.03 -14.48
N ALA A 43 8.43 -13.35 -15.52
CA ALA A 43 9.80 -13.55 -15.99
C ALA A 43 10.88 -13.15 -14.96
N ASP A 44 10.54 -12.22 -14.05
CA ASP A 44 11.38 -11.84 -12.91
C ASP A 44 10.58 -11.99 -11.62
N ILE A 45 10.87 -13.05 -10.88
CA ILE A 45 10.33 -13.31 -9.53
C ILE A 45 11.39 -13.15 -8.45
N SER A 46 12.62 -12.73 -8.79
CA SER A 46 13.76 -12.68 -7.86
C SER A 46 13.43 -11.89 -6.59
N PHE A 47 12.79 -10.73 -6.78
CA PHE A 47 12.31 -9.89 -5.68
C PHE A 47 11.34 -10.63 -4.75
N VAL A 48 10.44 -11.45 -5.30
CA VAL A 48 9.43 -12.15 -4.51
C VAL A 48 9.98 -13.42 -3.87
N GLU A 49 10.88 -14.12 -4.54
CA GLU A 49 11.61 -15.26 -3.97
C GLU A 49 12.44 -14.82 -2.76
N ASP A 50 13.15 -13.69 -2.86
CA ASP A 50 13.90 -13.11 -1.75
C ASP A 50 12.95 -12.79 -0.56
N MET A 51 11.80 -12.17 -0.81
CA MET A 51 10.82 -11.90 0.24
C MET A 51 10.22 -13.18 0.85
N ILE A 52 9.94 -14.19 0.03
CA ILE A 52 9.41 -15.49 0.49
C ILE A 52 10.42 -16.21 1.38
N ALA A 53 11.71 -16.17 1.04
CA ALA A 53 12.76 -16.78 1.87
C ALA A 53 12.73 -16.22 3.30
N HIS A 54 12.61 -14.89 3.43
CA HIS A 54 12.48 -14.24 4.74
C HIS A 54 11.21 -14.66 5.49
N LEU A 55 10.07 -14.77 4.77
CA LEU A 55 8.82 -15.26 5.37
C LEU A 55 8.96 -16.69 5.92
N PHE A 56 9.59 -17.60 5.17
CA PHE A 56 9.78 -18.99 5.61
C PHE A 56 10.75 -19.11 6.80
N GLU A 57 11.68 -18.16 6.95
CA GLU A 57 12.54 -18.05 8.13
C GLU A 57 11.83 -17.46 9.36
N GLY A 58 10.54 -17.10 9.25
CA GLY A 58 9.81 -16.40 10.32
C GLY A 58 10.29 -14.97 10.55
N LYS A 59 10.98 -14.38 9.56
CA LYS A 59 11.53 -13.03 9.61
C LYS A 59 10.69 -12.08 8.76
N PHE A 60 10.70 -10.81 9.15
CA PHE A 60 10.19 -9.76 8.27
C PHE A 60 11.12 -9.61 7.07
N ALA A 61 10.56 -9.42 5.88
CA ALA A 61 11.34 -9.01 4.73
C ALA A 61 12.10 -7.70 5.06
N PRO A 62 13.39 -7.59 4.69
CA PRO A 62 14.21 -6.42 4.98
C PRO A 62 13.58 -5.17 4.34
N ARG A 63 13.83 -4.01 4.95
CA ARG A 63 13.32 -2.74 4.43
C ARG A 63 13.84 -2.52 3.01
N SER A 64 12.91 -2.36 2.07
CA SER A 64 13.19 -1.93 0.71
C SER A 64 13.78 -0.51 0.75
N HIS A 65 15.10 -0.39 0.73
CA HIS A 65 15.80 0.87 0.45
C HIS A 65 15.80 1.06 -1.06
N LEU A 66 14.62 1.22 -1.65
CA LEU A 66 14.55 1.62 -3.05
C LEU A 66 14.81 3.13 -3.12
N THR A 67 15.91 3.50 -3.74
CA THR A 67 16.06 4.85 -4.30
C THR A 67 14.95 5.07 -5.33
N GLU A 68 14.48 6.32 -5.50
CA GLU A 68 13.37 6.68 -6.42
C GLU A 68 13.54 6.08 -7.84
N ASP A 69 14.78 5.88 -8.29
CA ASP A 69 15.14 5.31 -9.60
C ASP A 69 15.06 3.78 -9.72
N SER A 70 14.76 3.03 -8.66
CA SER A 70 14.83 1.55 -8.65
C SER A 70 13.48 0.83 -8.67
N ARG A 71 12.39 1.57 -8.93
CA ARG A 71 11.00 1.08 -8.91
C ARG A 71 10.83 -0.18 -9.79
N ARG A 72 10.46 -1.29 -9.16
CA ARG A 72 10.08 -2.53 -9.84
C ARG A 72 8.60 -2.80 -9.62
N ASP A 73 7.79 -2.58 -10.65
CA ASP A 73 6.39 -2.99 -10.62
C ASP A 73 6.34 -4.52 -10.65
N PHE A 74 5.69 -5.15 -9.67
CA PHE A 74 5.44 -6.58 -9.69
C PHE A 74 4.13 -6.84 -10.42
N VAL A 75 4.20 -7.48 -11.59
CA VAL A 75 3.05 -7.76 -12.46
C VAL A 75 2.76 -9.25 -12.46
N ILE A 76 1.51 -9.61 -12.18
CA ILE A 76 1.05 -11.01 -12.16
C ILE A 76 -0.15 -11.17 -13.07
N SER A 77 -0.07 -12.08 -14.04
CA SER A 77 -1.24 -12.51 -14.82
C SER A 77 -2.09 -13.47 -13.98
N VAL A 78 -3.32 -13.08 -13.65
CA VAL A 78 -4.26 -13.88 -12.85
C VAL A 78 -5.53 -14.25 -13.61
N ALA A 79 -6.15 -15.37 -13.24
CA ALA A 79 -7.46 -15.80 -13.71
C ALA A 79 -8.32 -16.34 -12.55
N ALA A 80 -9.64 -16.20 -12.68
CA ALA A 80 -10.60 -16.71 -11.69
C ALA A 80 -11.02 -18.17 -11.93
N ALA A 81 -10.86 -18.66 -13.15
CA ALA A 81 -11.15 -20.03 -13.55
C ALA A 81 -10.08 -20.51 -14.51
N GLN A 82 -9.76 -21.80 -14.46
CA GLN A 82 -8.77 -22.39 -15.36
C GLN A 82 -9.23 -22.22 -16.81
N GLY A 83 -8.37 -21.61 -17.64
CA GLY A 83 -8.71 -21.25 -19.04
C GLY A 83 -9.70 -20.08 -19.19
N GLY A 84 -10.02 -19.37 -18.11
CA GLY A 84 -10.87 -18.19 -18.12
C GLY A 84 -10.15 -16.91 -18.58
N PRO A 85 -10.88 -15.77 -18.64
CA PRO A 85 -10.28 -14.49 -18.96
C PRO A 85 -9.14 -14.14 -18.00
N THR A 86 -8.02 -13.70 -18.57
CA THR A 86 -6.85 -13.28 -17.80
C THR A 86 -6.90 -11.77 -17.52
N THR A 87 -6.28 -11.37 -16.43
CA THR A 87 -6.10 -9.97 -16.05
C THR A 87 -4.72 -9.81 -15.43
N GLU A 88 -4.02 -8.75 -15.80
CA GLU A 88 -2.76 -8.40 -15.14
C GLU A 88 -3.08 -7.64 -13.85
N LEU A 89 -2.58 -8.14 -12.73
CA LEU A 89 -2.51 -7.44 -11.45
C LEU A 89 -1.15 -6.73 -11.38
N VAL A 90 -1.16 -5.40 -11.40
CA VAL A 90 0.05 -4.60 -11.21
C VAL A 90 0.12 -4.16 -9.75
N ILE A 91 1.20 -4.55 -9.07
CA ILE A 91 1.52 -4.15 -7.71
C ILE A 91 2.74 -3.23 -7.77
N PRO A 92 2.56 -1.90 -7.67
CA PRO A 92 3.68 -0.98 -7.66
C PRO A 92 4.47 -1.14 -6.34
N ASP A 93 5.77 -1.38 -6.43
CA ASP A 93 6.64 -1.34 -5.26
C ASP A 93 6.85 0.12 -4.84
N ASN A 94 6.08 0.56 -3.85
CA ASN A 94 6.24 1.87 -3.25
C ASN A 94 6.88 1.76 -1.87
N SER A 95 7.96 2.53 -1.69
CA SER A 95 8.49 2.75 -0.36
C SER A 95 7.40 3.39 0.51
N GLY A 96 7.18 2.84 1.70
CA GLY A 96 6.26 3.44 2.67
C GLY A 96 6.65 4.87 3.05
N GLU A 97 7.91 5.26 2.82
CA GLU A 97 8.42 6.61 3.03
C GLU A 97 7.77 7.62 2.08
N LEU A 98 7.41 7.20 0.86
CA LEU A 98 6.73 8.07 -0.09
C LEU A 98 5.36 8.51 0.43
N TRP A 99 4.58 7.57 0.97
CA TRP A 99 3.28 7.86 1.56
C TRP A 99 3.40 8.71 2.82
N ARG A 100 4.42 8.47 3.64
CA ARG A 100 4.70 9.29 4.81
C ARG A 100 5.02 10.73 4.40
N ASN A 101 5.90 10.91 3.41
CA ASN A 101 6.26 12.24 2.92
C ASN A 101 5.05 12.96 2.32
N ALA A 102 4.24 12.26 1.53
CA ALA A 102 3.01 12.82 0.97
C ALA A 102 2.03 13.35 2.03
N VAL A 103 1.90 12.63 3.15
CA VAL A 103 1.07 13.08 4.29
C VAL A 103 1.71 14.28 4.98
N LEU A 104 3.03 14.27 5.18
CA LEU A 104 3.74 15.35 5.89
C LEU A 104 3.82 16.65 5.09
N SER A 105 4.05 16.58 3.78
CA SER A 105 4.12 17.76 2.90
C SER A 105 2.75 18.18 2.38
N SER A 106 1.73 17.31 2.49
CA SER A 106 0.48 17.45 1.73
C SER A 106 0.70 17.53 0.20
N GLU A 107 1.83 17.02 -0.28
CA GLU A 107 2.21 17.04 -1.69
C GLU A 107 2.42 15.61 -2.20
N ILE A 108 1.79 15.30 -3.33
CA ILE A 108 2.04 14.07 -4.08
C ILE A 108 2.66 14.46 -5.42
N GLY A 109 3.77 13.81 -5.79
CA GLY A 109 4.38 14.00 -7.11
C GLY A 109 3.38 13.66 -8.22
N ILE A 110 3.42 14.41 -9.32
CA ILE A 110 2.45 14.28 -10.43
C ILE A 110 2.36 12.85 -10.95
N GLU A 111 3.49 12.16 -11.08
CA GLU A 111 3.52 10.77 -11.55
C GLU A 111 2.69 9.83 -10.65
N TRP A 112 2.75 10.02 -9.33
CA TRP A 112 1.96 9.27 -8.37
C TRP A 112 0.48 9.62 -8.40
N MET A 113 0.17 10.90 -8.65
CA MET A 113 -1.22 11.29 -8.81
C MET A 113 -1.82 10.68 -10.07
N GLU A 114 -1.06 10.61 -11.16
CA GLU A 114 -1.50 9.95 -12.38
C GLU A 114 -1.65 8.43 -12.19
N GLU A 115 -0.75 7.78 -11.46
CA GLU A 115 -0.89 6.37 -11.08
C GLU A 115 -2.19 6.12 -10.29
N LEU A 116 -2.46 6.92 -9.26
CA LEU A 116 -3.68 6.82 -8.46
C LEU A 116 -4.94 7.05 -9.30
N ARG A 117 -4.90 7.96 -10.28
CA ARG A 117 -6.01 8.20 -11.21
C ARG A 117 -6.22 7.04 -12.19
N ARG A 118 -5.15 6.36 -12.60
CA ARG A 118 -5.20 5.22 -13.53
C ARG A 118 -5.53 3.89 -12.83
N ALA A 119 -5.37 3.82 -11.52
CA ALA A 119 -5.64 2.62 -10.74
C ALA A 119 -7.10 2.17 -10.82
N ASP A 120 -7.32 0.87 -11.01
CA ASP A 120 -8.66 0.26 -10.92
C ASP A 120 -9.10 0.06 -9.47
N GLY A 121 -8.15 0.06 -8.53
CA GLY A 121 -8.41 -0.06 -7.11
C GLY A 121 -7.19 0.21 -6.24
N ALA A 122 -7.42 0.27 -4.94
CA ALA A 122 -6.36 0.43 -3.95
C ALA A 122 -6.60 -0.45 -2.72
N VAL A 123 -5.51 -0.92 -2.10
CA VAL A 123 -5.53 -1.62 -0.81
C VAL A 123 -4.74 -0.79 0.19
N LEU A 124 -5.43 -0.35 1.26
CA LEU A 124 -4.83 0.46 2.31
C LEU A 124 -4.34 -0.42 3.48
N PHE A 125 -3.07 -0.30 3.80
CA PHE A 125 -2.41 -0.96 4.92
C PHE A 125 -2.28 0.00 6.10
N VAL A 126 -2.95 -0.32 7.19
CA VAL A 126 -2.90 0.44 8.44
C VAL A 126 -2.22 -0.40 9.50
N ARG A 127 -1.06 0.07 9.98
CA ARG A 127 -0.36 -0.55 11.12
C ARG A 127 -0.97 -0.03 12.41
N VAL A 128 -1.71 -0.92 13.08
CA VAL A 128 -2.23 -0.67 14.43
C VAL A 128 -1.05 -0.40 15.37
N LEU A 129 -1.16 0.65 16.20
CA LEU A 129 -0.11 1.13 17.11
C LEU A 129 1.19 1.61 16.43
N SER A 130 1.13 2.00 15.16
CA SER A 130 2.24 2.72 14.53
C SER A 130 2.47 4.05 15.26
N ASN A 131 3.73 4.43 15.44
CA ASN A 131 4.11 5.78 15.89
C ASN A 131 3.81 6.88 14.86
N LEU A 132 3.37 6.48 13.65
CA LEU A 132 2.84 7.39 12.62
C LEU A 132 1.33 7.61 12.75
N ASN A 133 0.66 6.89 13.66
CA ASN A 133 -0.75 7.13 13.94
C ASN A 133 -0.85 8.35 14.88
N GLU A 134 -0.99 9.53 14.29
CA GLU A 134 -1.37 10.74 15.01
C GLU A 134 -2.74 10.50 15.65
N GLN A 135 -2.83 10.58 16.98
CA GLN A 135 -4.13 10.58 17.61
C GLN A 135 -4.84 11.86 17.18
N PRO A 136 -6.09 11.79 16.69
CA PRO A 136 -6.85 12.99 16.44
C PRO A 136 -6.87 13.82 17.73
N LEU A 137 -6.70 15.13 17.60
CA LEU A 137 -6.80 16.05 18.72
C LEU A 137 -8.10 15.73 19.46
N ASP A 138 -7.99 15.37 20.74
CA ASP A 138 -9.17 15.18 21.58
C ASP A 138 -9.83 16.55 21.75
N TRP A 139 -10.73 16.88 20.84
CA TRP A 139 -11.43 18.15 20.77
C TRP A 139 -12.25 18.44 22.03
N VAL A 140 -12.63 17.39 22.78
CA VAL A 140 -13.34 17.53 24.06
C VAL A 140 -12.37 18.01 25.15
N THR A 141 -11.16 17.46 25.19
CA THR A 141 -10.11 17.88 26.14
C THR A 141 -9.45 19.20 25.71
N ALA A 142 -9.20 19.37 24.41
CA ALA A 142 -8.64 20.58 23.83
C ALA A 142 -9.57 21.78 24.01
N GLY A 143 -10.88 21.60 23.86
CA GLY A 143 -11.87 22.67 24.13
C GLY A 143 -11.83 23.16 25.57
N LYS A 144 -11.66 22.25 26.55
CA LYS A 144 -11.51 22.63 27.96
C LYS A 144 -10.21 23.40 28.20
N LEU A 145 -9.10 22.89 27.67
CA LEU A 145 -7.78 23.54 27.83
C LEU A 145 -7.72 24.91 27.12
N LEU A 146 -8.38 25.06 25.97
CA LEU A 146 -8.49 26.34 25.26
C LEU A 146 -9.39 27.34 26.01
N GLY A 147 -10.48 26.86 26.62
CA GLY A 147 -11.31 27.66 27.53
C GLY A 147 -10.54 28.12 28.78
N ASP A 148 -9.70 27.26 29.36
CA ASP A 148 -8.83 27.61 30.50
C ASP A 148 -7.72 28.61 30.12
N LEU A 149 -7.34 28.67 28.84
CA LEU A 149 -6.40 29.65 28.28
C LEU A 149 -7.06 30.99 27.92
N GLY A 150 -8.37 31.16 28.17
CA GLY A 150 -9.09 32.41 27.93
C GLY A 150 -9.33 32.72 26.45
N VAL A 151 -9.27 31.72 25.58
CA VAL A 151 -9.76 31.85 24.20
C VAL A 151 -11.27 31.70 24.25
N ASP A 152 -11.95 32.74 24.76
CA ASP A 152 -13.40 32.82 24.67
C ASP A 152 -13.75 32.86 23.19
N GLU A 153 -14.53 31.87 22.74
CA GLU A 153 -15.27 32.00 21.49
C GLU A 153 -16.14 33.25 21.65
N ASP A 154 -15.76 34.33 20.97
CA ASP A 154 -16.58 35.53 20.84
C ASP A 154 -17.93 35.13 20.25
N ARG A 155 -18.85 34.79 21.14
CA ARG A 155 -20.28 34.84 20.95
C ARG A 155 -20.68 36.31 20.96
N SER A 156 -20.43 36.96 19.83
CA SER A 156 -21.17 38.14 19.39
C SER A 156 -21.48 37.88 17.91
N GLY A 157 -22.69 37.45 17.53
CA GLY A 157 -23.98 38.04 17.83
C GLY A 157 -24.43 38.80 16.58
N LEU A 158 -25.44 38.25 15.88
CA LEU A 158 -26.08 38.71 14.63
C LEU A 158 -25.41 38.30 13.31
#